data_AF-A0A7W0LTU1-F1
#
_entry.id   AF-A0A7W0LTU1-F1
#
_cell.length_a   1.000
_cell.length_b   1.000
_cell.length_c   1.000
_cell.angle_alpha   90.00
_cell.angle_beta   90.00
_cell.angle_gamma   90.00
#
_symmetry.space_group_name_H-M   'P 1'
#
loop_
_entity.id
_entity.type
_entity.pdbx_description
1 polymer ?
#
loop_
_entity_poly.entity_id
_entity_poly.type
_entity_poly.pdbx_seq_one_letter_code
_entity_poly.pdbx_strand_id
1 'polypeptide(L)'
;MCPQTVRFTVGLIACLALWGATPAHARQVLTVDGPRATQTHDPFAPTGADADLGREPPKRGTARPSAGASERSRGQRPVLKALRTARRQNEISRGRYRGYIRIYSLARERHRRLRGTRKKELGSVIGTLEEIARSEQLTPARLPALFLILRRNAEFWLRSPFPANRGLVSFAGSQLLFEYYAGEGLQLQPLTNFKKANLMHDACVKKTGECDLAGLRRLLREMIGTSTQRGRFRTWEYYFEFGGGQPPWISGMAQATGVQAFGRASELLHEPGWRQYAREALGAFQTPPPIGVATTGPAGGVHYLQYSFAPRLFIFNAFLQSVIGLYDYSEITGDGTARALYARAEPEARGEVPLSDTGDWSRYSFAGADSTAEYHELLREFLASLCSRLRRDVYCDAAKRYVRYTTEPAELEFLGPDTATKGKISQARFSLSKLSAVQLTITRRGKVVFDRVATFRRGTGSFTFKPRASGTFRVRLAAKELRTGRELRTYETGEIESLG
;
A
#
# COMPACT_ATOMS: atom_id res chain seq x y z
N MET A 1 -14.63 -40.68 -68.41
CA MET A 1 -13.30 -40.13 -68.07
C MET A 1 -13.49 -38.86 -67.26
N CYS A 2 -13.30 -38.94 -65.93
CA CYS A 2 -12.77 -37.88 -65.07
C CYS A 2 -12.66 -38.45 -63.64
N PRO A 3 -11.55 -38.25 -62.92
CA PRO A 3 -11.20 -39.07 -61.77
C PRO A 3 -11.76 -38.52 -60.45
N GLN A 4 -11.95 -39.45 -59.53
CA GLN A 4 -12.39 -39.27 -58.16
C GLN A 4 -11.36 -38.51 -57.32
N THR A 5 -11.82 -37.48 -56.61
CA THR A 5 -11.07 -36.70 -55.62
C THR A 5 -10.95 -37.49 -54.30
N VAL A 6 -9.72 -37.65 -53.82
CA VAL A 6 -9.39 -38.23 -52.52
C VAL A 6 -9.47 -37.16 -51.43
N ARG A 7 -10.01 -37.61 -50.28
CA ARG A 7 -10.35 -36.96 -49.02
C ARG A 7 -9.22 -36.19 -48.34
N PHE A 8 -9.58 -35.15 -47.58
CA PHE A 8 -9.03 -34.92 -46.23
C PHE A 8 -10.11 -34.33 -45.31
N THR A 9 -10.59 -35.15 -44.38
CA THR A 9 -11.48 -34.74 -43.29
C THR A 9 -10.60 -34.20 -42.16
N VAL A 10 -10.60 -32.88 -41.93
CA VAL A 10 -9.96 -32.28 -40.76
C VAL A 10 -10.98 -32.28 -39.63
N GLY A 11 -10.77 -33.15 -38.63
CA GLY A 11 -11.54 -33.17 -37.40
C GLY A 11 -11.17 -31.95 -36.54
N LEU A 12 -12.15 -31.08 -36.27
CA LEU A 12 -12.02 -29.96 -35.37
C LEU A 12 -12.28 -30.44 -33.93
N ILE A 13 -11.22 -30.67 -33.15
CA ILE A 13 -11.33 -30.84 -31.70
C ILE A 13 -11.35 -29.44 -31.08
N ALA A 14 -12.55 -28.95 -30.76
CA ALA A 14 -12.72 -27.73 -29.99
C ALA A 14 -12.47 -28.02 -28.50
N CYS A 15 -11.22 -27.84 -28.05
CA CYS A 15 -10.92 -27.74 -26.62
C CYS A 15 -11.45 -26.39 -26.10
N LEU A 16 -12.66 -26.43 -25.53
CA LEU A 16 -13.20 -25.36 -24.69
C LEU A 16 -12.39 -25.29 -23.38
N ALA A 17 -11.28 -24.55 -23.40
CA ALA A 17 -10.62 -24.09 -22.20
C ALA A 17 -11.48 -22.97 -21.57
N LEU A 18 -12.41 -23.36 -20.70
CA LEU A 18 -13.07 -22.45 -19.76
C LEU A 18 -12.02 -21.95 -18.77
N TRP A 19 -11.26 -20.92 -19.17
CA TRP A 19 -10.55 -20.08 -18.22
C TRP A 19 -11.59 -19.22 -17.51
N GLY A 20 -12.08 -19.69 -16.37
CA GLY A 20 -12.77 -18.82 -15.42
C GLY A 20 -11.82 -17.67 -15.09
N ALA A 21 -12.14 -16.47 -15.53
CA ALA A 21 -11.42 -15.27 -15.15
C ALA A 21 -11.45 -15.19 -13.62
N THR A 22 -10.32 -15.44 -12.97
CA THR A 22 -10.17 -15.15 -11.55
C THR A 22 -10.45 -13.65 -11.38
N PRO A 23 -11.37 -13.24 -10.49
CA PRO A 23 -11.62 -11.82 -10.28
C PRO A 23 -10.29 -11.16 -9.91
N ALA A 24 -10.04 -9.97 -10.45
CA ALA A 24 -8.77 -9.23 -10.36
C ALA A 24 -8.29 -8.93 -8.92
N HIS A 25 -9.07 -9.30 -7.90
CA HIS A 25 -8.83 -9.08 -6.48
C HIS A 25 -8.76 -10.38 -5.64
N ALA A 26 -8.70 -11.56 -6.27
CA ALA A 26 -8.52 -12.80 -5.51
C ALA A 26 -7.08 -12.92 -4.99
N ARG A 27 -6.86 -12.67 -3.70
CA ARG A 27 -5.56 -12.85 -3.05
C ARG A 27 -5.52 -14.17 -2.30
N GLN A 28 -4.36 -14.83 -2.33
CA GLN A 28 -4.10 -15.97 -1.47
C GLN A 28 -4.09 -15.54 0.00
N VAL A 29 -4.92 -16.20 0.80
CA VAL A 29 -5.02 -16.02 2.24
C VAL A 29 -4.75 -17.36 2.91
N LEU A 30 -3.95 -17.37 3.96
CA LEU A 30 -3.77 -18.56 4.78
C LEU A 30 -4.91 -18.62 5.80
N THR A 31 -5.89 -19.49 5.58
CA THR A 31 -7.03 -19.68 6.50
C THR A 31 -6.71 -20.72 7.54
N VAL A 32 -6.86 -20.36 8.81
CA VAL A 32 -6.63 -21.23 9.97
C VAL A 32 -7.96 -21.73 10.51
N ASP A 33 -8.11 -23.04 10.57
CA ASP A 33 -9.25 -23.72 11.19
C ASP A 33 -8.75 -24.77 12.20
N GLY A 34 -8.77 -24.39 13.48
CA GLY A 34 -8.22 -25.19 14.56
C GLY A 34 -6.75 -25.57 14.30
N PRO A 35 -6.40 -26.87 14.16
CA PRO A 35 -5.03 -27.30 13.89
C PRO A 35 -4.64 -27.22 12.41
N ARG A 36 -5.57 -26.96 11.49
CA ARG A 36 -5.33 -26.95 10.05
C ARG A 36 -5.14 -25.52 9.57
N ALA A 37 -4.22 -25.34 8.62
CA ALA A 37 -4.04 -24.08 7.91
C ALA A 37 -3.94 -24.38 6.43
N THR A 38 -4.82 -23.78 5.63
CA THR A 38 -4.95 -24.04 4.20
C THR A 38 -4.87 -22.74 3.43
N GLN A 39 -4.19 -22.74 2.29
CA GLN A 39 -4.25 -21.62 1.37
C GLN A 39 -5.65 -21.60 0.73
N THR A 40 -6.33 -20.47 0.86
CA THR A 40 -7.63 -20.19 0.25
C THR A 40 -7.52 -18.95 -0.61
N HIS A 41 -8.45 -18.79 -1.55
CA HIS A 41 -8.59 -17.57 -2.33
C HIS A 41 -9.78 -16.80 -1.76
N ASP A 42 -9.51 -15.61 -1.22
CA ASP A 42 -10.56 -14.69 -0.81
C ASP A 42 -10.76 -13.69 -1.95
N PRO A 43 -11.92 -13.71 -2.65
CA PRO A 43 -12.16 -12.82 -3.79
C PRO A 43 -12.24 -11.34 -3.41
N PHE A 44 -12.33 -11.04 -2.10
CA PHE A 44 -12.40 -9.69 -1.56
C PHE A 44 -11.15 -9.30 -0.76
N ALA A 45 -10.15 -10.17 -0.65
CA ALA A 45 -8.90 -9.80 -0.01
C ALA A 45 -8.10 -8.87 -0.94
N PRO A 46 -7.86 -7.61 -0.53
CA PRO A 46 -7.29 -6.62 -1.44
C PRO A 46 -5.86 -6.97 -1.84
N THR A 47 -5.53 -6.63 -3.09
CA THR A 47 -4.27 -6.91 -3.76
C THR A 47 -3.49 -5.63 -4.02
N GLY A 48 -2.17 -5.66 -3.82
CA GLY A 48 -1.29 -4.58 -4.26
C GLY A 48 -1.18 -3.41 -3.28
N ALA A 49 -0.75 -2.27 -3.81
CA ALA A 49 -0.32 -1.09 -3.05
C ALA A 49 -1.46 -0.36 -2.30
N ASP A 50 -2.73 -0.61 -2.66
CA ASP A 50 -3.88 0.15 -2.13
C ASP A 50 -4.35 -0.30 -0.74
N ALA A 51 -3.92 -1.49 -0.32
CA ALA A 51 -4.14 -2.07 1.00
C ALA A 51 -2.83 -2.28 1.78
N ASP A 52 -1.70 -1.84 1.24
CA ASP A 52 -0.41 -1.82 1.91
C ASP A 52 -0.30 -0.56 2.78
N LEU A 53 0.31 -0.70 3.96
CA LEU A 53 0.70 0.43 4.78
C LEU A 53 1.66 1.39 4.09
N GLY A 54 2.40 0.97 3.06
CA GLY A 54 3.36 1.83 2.38
C GLY A 54 4.80 1.45 2.62
N ARG A 55 5.71 2.27 2.08
CA ARG A 55 7.10 2.28 2.52
C ARG A 55 7.18 2.78 3.97
N GLU A 56 7.94 2.08 4.79
CA GLU A 56 8.26 2.55 6.14
C GLU A 56 8.87 3.95 6.09
N PRO A 57 8.41 4.89 6.95
CA PRO A 57 9.07 6.17 7.13
C PRO A 57 10.57 5.99 7.42
N PRO A 58 11.45 6.87 6.89
CA PRO A 58 12.86 6.83 7.24
C PRO A 58 13.04 7.03 8.75
N LYS A 59 13.72 6.09 9.40
CA LYS A 59 14.01 6.15 10.84
C LYS A 59 14.81 7.42 11.13
N ARG A 60 14.21 8.39 11.83
CA ARG A 60 14.91 9.60 12.29
C ARG A 60 15.80 9.24 13.48
N GLY A 61 17.11 9.14 13.26
CA GLY A 61 18.10 8.90 14.32
C GLY A 61 17.96 7.52 14.95
N THR A 62 18.99 7.11 15.68
CA THR A 62 19.05 5.81 16.37
C THR A 62 17.98 5.71 17.45
N ALA A 63 16.75 5.35 17.08
CA ALA A 63 15.91 4.59 17.98
C ALA A 63 16.73 3.33 18.29
N ARG A 64 17.28 3.28 19.52
CA ARG A 64 17.94 2.09 20.04
C ARG A 64 17.07 0.89 19.64
N PRO A 65 17.64 -0.19 19.07
CA PRO A 65 16.88 -1.43 19.01
C PRO A 65 16.31 -1.64 20.41
N SER A 66 15.04 -1.99 20.52
CA SER A 66 14.46 -2.46 21.78
C SER A 66 15.29 -3.68 22.17
N ALA A 67 16.38 -3.43 22.88
CA ALA A 67 17.30 -4.42 23.39
C ALA A 67 16.43 -5.36 24.19
N GLY A 68 16.54 -6.65 23.85
CA GLY A 68 15.53 -7.67 24.11
C GLY A 68 14.79 -7.45 25.42
N ALA A 69 13.46 -7.49 25.35
CA ALA A 69 12.58 -7.66 26.51
C ALA A 69 12.81 -9.06 27.13
N SER A 70 14.01 -9.27 27.65
CA SER A 70 14.44 -10.42 28.40
C SER A 70 15.19 -9.87 29.60
N GLU A 71 14.62 -10.13 30.78
CA GLU A 71 15.17 -9.83 32.09
C GLU A 71 15.13 -8.36 32.53
N ARG A 72 14.00 -7.95 33.14
CA ARG A 72 13.96 -7.30 34.47
C ARG A 72 12.56 -6.80 34.81
N SER A 73 11.87 -7.58 35.65
CA SER A 73 10.87 -7.16 36.65
C SER A 73 10.13 -8.42 37.10
N ARG A 74 10.67 -9.12 38.10
CA ARG A 74 10.04 -10.30 38.71
C ARG A 74 8.83 -9.96 39.62
N GLY A 75 8.42 -8.70 39.73
CA GLY A 75 7.40 -8.27 40.70
C GLY A 75 6.05 -7.79 40.14
N GLN A 76 6.01 -7.21 38.93
CA GLN A 76 4.75 -6.68 38.38
C GLN A 76 4.57 -7.12 36.94
N ARG A 77 3.49 -7.90 36.69
CA ARG A 77 3.01 -8.18 35.33
C ARG A 77 2.09 -7.02 34.93
N PRO A 78 2.54 -6.05 34.11
CA PRO A 78 1.81 -4.80 33.86
C PRO A 78 0.42 -5.06 33.27
N VAL A 79 0.30 -6.05 32.39
CA VAL A 79 -0.99 -6.50 31.83
C VAL A 79 -1.96 -6.96 32.93
N LEU A 80 -1.50 -7.77 33.90
CA LEU A 80 -2.35 -8.23 35.00
C LEU A 80 -2.73 -7.09 35.96
N LYS A 81 -1.86 -6.08 36.11
CA LYS A 81 -2.17 -4.88 36.89
C LYS A 81 -3.27 -4.08 36.20
N ALA A 82 -3.10 -3.76 34.92
CA ALA A 82 -4.09 -3.03 34.12
C ALA A 82 -5.46 -3.74 34.13
N LEU A 83 -5.50 -5.05 33.91
CA LEU A 83 -6.75 -5.83 33.97
C LEU A 83 -7.42 -5.78 35.35
N ARG A 84 -6.63 -5.86 36.43
CA ARG A 84 -7.16 -5.77 37.80
C ARG A 84 -7.72 -4.37 38.09
N THR A 85 -7.02 -3.33 37.66
CA THR A 85 -7.48 -1.93 37.77
C THR A 85 -8.80 -1.72 37.04
N ALA A 86 -8.87 -2.06 35.75
CA ALA A 86 -10.09 -1.95 34.95
C ALA A 86 -11.27 -2.73 35.55
N ARG A 87 -11.00 -3.92 36.15
CA ARG A 87 -12.04 -4.70 36.85
C ARG A 87 -12.52 -4.00 38.12
N ARG A 88 -11.60 -3.46 38.94
CA ARG A 88 -11.92 -2.74 40.19
C ARG A 88 -12.72 -1.47 39.92
N GLN A 89 -12.43 -0.79 38.81
CA GLN A 89 -13.16 0.40 38.36
C GLN A 89 -14.48 0.07 37.65
N ASN A 90 -14.87 -1.20 37.57
CA ASN A 90 -16.06 -1.69 36.87
C ASN A 90 -16.12 -1.37 35.37
N GLU A 91 -14.99 -1.02 34.75
CA GLU A 91 -14.90 -0.76 33.30
C GLU A 91 -14.95 -2.06 32.47
N ILE A 92 -14.64 -3.20 33.09
CA ILE A 92 -14.83 -4.53 32.50
C ILE A 92 -15.56 -5.49 33.45
N SER A 93 -16.41 -6.34 32.87
CA SER A 93 -17.13 -7.38 33.63
C SER A 93 -16.19 -8.46 34.16
N ARG A 94 -16.64 -9.19 35.20
CA ARG A 94 -15.90 -10.36 35.75
C ARG A 94 -15.64 -11.43 34.68
N GLY A 95 -16.56 -11.61 33.74
CA GLY A 95 -16.40 -12.53 32.61
C GLY A 95 -15.26 -12.10 31.69
N ARG A 96 -15.27 -10.83 31.24
CA ARG A 96 -14.21 -10.26 30.38
C ARG A 96 -12.85 -10.30 31.05
N TYR A 97 -12.77 -9.90 32.33
CA TYR A 97 -11.55 -10.00 33.12
C TYR A 97 -10.97 -11.43 33.11
N ARG A 98 -11.78 -12.45 33.48
CA ARG A 98 -11.32 -13.85 33.46
C ARG A 98 -10.90 -14.32 32.06
N GLY A 99 -11.63 -13.90 31.02
CA GLY A 99 -11.29 -14.19 29.62
C GLY A 99 -9.92 -13.66 29.21
N TYR A 100 -9.65 -12.39 29.50
CA TYR A 100 -8.36 -11.76 29.19
C TYR A 100 -7.20 -12.39 29.97
N ILE A 101 -7.39 -12.66 31.27
CA ILE A 101 -6.39 -13.40 32.07
C ILE A 101 -6.06 -14.75 31.44
N ARG A 102 -7.07 -15.50 30.99
CA ARG A 102 -6.89 -16.80 30.33
C ARG A 102 -6.10 -16.68 29.03
N ILE A 103 -6.45 -15.73 28.17
CA ILE A 103 -5.75 -15.50 26.89
C ILE A 103 -4.27 -15.16 27.14
N TYR A 104 -4.00 -14.24 28.07
CA TYR A 104 -2.64 -13.82 28.39
C TYR A 104 -1.79 -14.95 29.00
N SER A 105 -2.34 -15.70 29.96
CA SER A 105 -1.67 -16.88 30.52
C SER A 105 -1.38 -17.94 29.46
N LEU A 106 -2.35 -18.23 28.58
CA LEU A 106 -2.20 -19.20 27.50
C LEU A 106 -1.11 -18.78 26.51
N ALA A 107 -1.08 -17.51 26.11
CA ALA A 107 -0.04 -16.99 25.21
C ALA A 107 1.36 -17.15 25.84
N ARG A 108 1.52 -16.81 27.12
CA ARG A 108 2.79 -16.98 27.86
C ARG A 108 3.20 -18.44 28.03
N GLU A 109 2.24 -19.35 28.26
CA GLU A 109 2.49 -20.79 28.31
C GLU A 109 2.98 -21.31 26.95
N ARG A 110 2.28 -20.96 25.87
CA ARG A 110 2.65 -21.36 24.51
C ARG A 110 4.01 -20.80 24.12
N HIS A 111 4.29 -19.53 24.41
CA HIS A 111 5.59 -18.90 24.17
C HIS A 111 6.75 -19.67 24.84
N ARG A 112 6.57 -20.19 26.06
CA ARG A 112 7.59 -21.01 26.74
C ARG A 112 7.89 -22.34 26.03
N ARG A 113 6.92 -22.89 25.30
CA ARG A 113 7.05 -24.16 24.55
C ARG A 113 7.61 -23.95 23.13
N LEU A 114 7.41 -22.77 22.55
CA LEU A 114 7.92 -22.43 21.22
C LEU A 114 9.46 -22.29 21.22
N ARG A 115 10.06 -22.50 20.05
CA ARG A 115 11.50 -22.34 19.78
C ARG A 115 11.72 -21.54 18.48
N GLY A 116 12.95 -21.06 18.28
CA GLY A 116 13.36 -20.37 17.04
C GLY A 116 12.50 -19.15 16.72
N THR A 117 12.25 -18.91 15.43
CA THR A 117 11.50 -17.75 14.94
C THR A 117 10.08 -17.69 15.50
N ARG A 118 9.36 -18.81 15.61
CA ARG A 118 7.99 -18.85 16.20
C ARG A 118 7.96 -18.28 17.62
N LYS A 119 9.00 -18.56 18.41
CA LYS A 119 9.14 -18.00 19.75
C LYS A 119 9.34 -16.49 19.70
N LYS A 120 10.16 -15.99 18.78
CA LYS A 120 10.40 -14.55 18.58
C LYS A 120 9.12 -13.82 18.17
N GLU A 121 8.36 -14.36 17.20
CA GLU A 121 7.12 -13.73 16.73
C GLU A 121 6.05 -13.61 17.84
N LEU A 122 5.75 -14.71 18.56
CA LEU A 122 4.80 -14.64 19.68
C LEU A 122 5.36 -13.81 20.85
N GLY A 123 6.67 -13.87 21.07
CA GLY A 123 7.36 -13.09 22.09
C GLY A 123 7.25 -11.59 21.84
N SER A 124 7.36 -11.16 20.58
CA SER A 124 7.18 -9.77 20.16
C SER A 124 5.77 -9.27 20.49
N VAL A 125 4.72 -10.01 20.08
CA VAL A 125 3.33 -9.65 20.37
C VAL A 125 3.04 -9.56 21.88
N ILE A 126 3.61 -10.46 22.68
CA ILE A 126 3.52 -10.39 24.14
C ILE A 126 4.25 -9.15 24.67
N GLY A 127 5.45 -8.88 24.17
CA GLY A 127 6.28 -7.73 24.54
C GLY A 127 5.57 -6.41 24.26
N THR A 128 5.00 -6.23 23.07
CA THR A 128 4.24 -5.04 22.68
C THR A 128 3.02 -4.82 23.57
N LEU A 129 2.26 -5.88 23.90
CA LEU A 129 1.15 -5.76 24.85
C LEU A 129 1.63 -5.36 26.25
N GLU A 130 2.75 -5.92 26.72
CA GLU A 130 3.34 -5.57 28.02
C GLU A 130 3.86 -4.13 28.05
N GLU A 131 4.41 -3.63 26.95
CA GLU A 131 4.86 -2.24 26.81
C GLU A 131 3.70 -1.27 26.78
N ILE A 132 2.64 -1.55 26.01
CA ILE A 132 1.39 -0.76 26.04
C ILE A 132 0.83 -0.72 27.46
N ALA A 133 0.87 -1.83 28.21
CA ALA A 133 0.42 -1.85 29.60
C ALA A 133 1.34 -1.08 30.55
N ARG A 134 2.66 -1.13 30.34
CA ARG A 134 3.67 -0.41 31.13
C ARG A 134 3.58 1.09 30.94
N SER A 135 3.33 1.52 29.70
CA SER A 135 3.09 2.91 29.31
C SER A 135 1.68 3.40 29.66
N GLU A 136 0.90 2.64 30.46
CA GLU A 136 -0.46 2.96 30.89
C GLU A 136 -1.47 3.17 29.73
N GLN A 137 -1.13 2.63 28.56
CA GLN A 137 -1.93 2.72 27.35
C GLN A 137 -2.86 1.51 27.15
N LEU A 138 -2.81 0.48 28.01
CA LEU A 138 -3.72 -0.66 27.99
C LEU A 138 -5.07 -0.30 28.64
N THR A 139 -5.87 0.51 27.94
CA THR A 139 -7.19 0.95 28.39
C THR A 139 -8.27 -0.10 28.10
N PRO A 140 -9.42 -0.08 28.80
CA PRO A 140 -10.54 -0.99 28.54
C PRO A 140 -11.00 -1.01 27.08
N ALA A 141 -10.98 0.15 26.42
CA ALA A 141 -11.39 0.32 25.03
C ALA A 141 -10.44 -0.39 24.04
N ARG A 142 -9.16 -0.55 24.38
CA ARG A 142 -8.15 -1.25 23.55
C ARG A 142 -8.09 -2.75 23.81
N LEU A 143 -8.64 -3.24 24.92
CA LEU A 143 -8.59 -4.66 25.29
C LEU A 143 -9.14 -5.59 24.19
N PRO A 144 -10.28 -5.31 23.53
CA PRO A 144 -10.83 -6.22 22.51
C PRO A 144 -9.85 -6.50 21.36
N ALA A 145 -9.26 -5.46 20.77
CA ALA A 145 -8.34 -5.60 19.64
C ALA A 145 -7.01 -6.26 20.06
N LEU A 146 -6.39 -5.77 21.15
CA LEU A 146 -5.11 -6.28 21.63
C LEU A 146 -5.18 -7.76 22.03
N PHE A 147 -6.25 -8.18 22.72
CA PHE A 147 -6.41 -9.58 23.11
C PHE A 147 -6.89 -10.47 21.96
N LEU A 148 -7.56 -9.91 20.95
CA LEU A 148 -7.80 -10.62 19.70
C LEU A 148 -6.47 -10.93 18.99
N ILE A 149 -5.60 -9.93 18.81
CA ILE A 149 -4.28 -10.09 18.20
C ILE A 149 -3.45 -11.13 18.97
N LEU A 150 -3.38 -11.01 20.30
CA LEU A 150 -2.65 -11.95 21.15
C LEU A 150 -3.17 -13.39 21.02
N ARG A 151 -4.50 -13.56 21.06
CA ARG A 151 -5.13 -14.88 20.93
C ARG A 151 -4.82 -15.53 19.58
N ARG A 152 -4.95 -14.77 18.49
CA ARG A 152 -4.70 -15.27 17.13
C ARG A 152 -3.24 -15.63 16.89
N ASN A 153 -2.30 -14.84 17.42
CA ASN A 153 -0.88 -15.20 17.40
C ASN A 153 -0.58 -16.45 18.22
N ALA A 154 -1.15 -16.54 19.42
CA ALA A 154 -0.97 -17.71 20.28
C ALA A 154 -1.52 -18.98 19.62
N GLU A 155 -2.60 -18.89 18.84
CA GLU A 155 -3.18 -19.96 18.04
C GLU A 155 -2.28 -20.33 16.86
N PHE A 156 -1.91 -19.35 16.04
CA PHE A 156 -1.18 -19.54 14.80
C PHE A 156 0.22 -20.16 14.98
N TRP A 157 1.02 -19.59 15.88
CA TRP A 157 2.45 -19.91 15.95
C TRP A 157 2.75 -21.33 16.45
N LEU A 158 1.77 -22.04 17.00
CA LEU A 158 1.97 -23.41 17.46
C LEU A 158 2.28 -24.39 16.31
N ARG A 159 1.55 -24.30 15.20
CA ARG A 159 1.54 -25.36 14.18
C ARG A 159 1.35 -24.86 12.74
N SER A 160 0.83 -23.65 12.53
CA SER A 160 0.54 -23.16 11.17
C SER A 160 1.82 -22.96 10.34
N PRO A 161 1.78 -23.14 9.01
CA PRO A 161 2.88 -22.81 8.11
C PRO A 161 3.37 -21.37 8.28
N PHE A 162 4.65 -21.13 8.02
CA PHE A 162 5.18 -19.77 8.04
C PHE A 162 4.60 -18.99 6.85
N PRO A 163 3.91 -17.86 7.09
CA PRO A 163 3.47 -17.00 6.01
C PRO A 163 4.66 -16.20 5.46
N ALA A 164 4.60 -15.82 4.18
CA ALA A 164 5.53 -14.83 3.63
C ALA A 164 5.34 -13.49 4.35
N ASN A 165 6.40 -12.68 4.45
CA ASN A 165 6.26 -11.33 4.99
C ASN A 165 5.19 -10.57 4.20
N ARG A 166 4.34 -9.80 4.89
CA ARG A 166 3.13 -9.16 4.34
C ARG A 166 2.05 -10.14 3.85
N GLY A 167 2.16 -11.42 4.19
CA GLY A 167 1.17 -12.45 3.86
C GLY A 167 -0.09 -12.33 4.71
N LEU A 168 -1.26 -12.54 4.08
CA LEU A 168 -2.56 -12.47 4.75
C LEU A 168 -2.92 -13.79 5.43
N VAL A 169 -3.51 -13.67 6.61
CA VAL A 169 -4.01 -14.78 7.43
C VAL A 169 -5.44 -14.49 7.86
N SER A 170 -6.32 -15.47 7.74
CA SER A 170 -7.68 -15.42 8.28
C SER A 170 -7.92 -16.60 9.22
N PHE A 171 -8.98 -16.51 10.04
CA PHE A 171 -9.36 -17.56 10.97
C PHE A 171 -10.82 -17.97 10.71
N ALA A 172 -11.09 -19.27 10.72
CA ALA A 172 -12.42 -19.82 10.47
C ALA A 172 -13.48 -19.13 11.35
N GLY A 173 -14.61 -18.82 10.73
CA GLY A 173 -15.74 -18.12 11.36
C GLY A 173 -15.60 -16.59 11.47
N SER A 174 -14.45 -16.01 11.07
CA SER A 174 -14.20 -14.56 11.05
C SER A 174 -13.97 -14.07 9.62
N GLN A 175 -14.38 -12.84 9.33
CA GLN A 175 -14.04 -12.15 8.08
C GLN A 175 -12.77 -11.33 8.19
N LEU A 176 -12.24 -11.15 9.42
CA LEU A 176 -11.06 -10.35 9.68
C LEU A 176 -9.80 -10.94 9.05
N LEU A 177 -9.08 -10.08 8.36
CA LEU A 177 -7.76 -10.34 7.82
C LEU A 177 -6.68 -9.82 8.79
N PHE A 178 -5.73 -10.69 9.09
CA PHE A 178 -4.46 -10.35 9.71
C PHE A 178 -3.39 -10.36 8.64
N GLU A 179 -2.32 -9.61 8.86
CA GLU A 179 -1.15 -9.62 7.99
C GLU A 179 0.09 -9.89 8.83
N TYR A 180 0.97 -10.71 8.29
CA TYR A 180 2.23 -11.06 8.94
C TYR A 180 3.28 -9.98 8.70
N TYR A 181 3.87 -9.48 9.78
CA TYR A 181 5.04 -8.61 9.75
C TYR A 181 6.17 -9.33 10.47
N ALA A 182 7.26 -9.62 9.74
CA ALA A 182 8.39 -10.34 10.31
C ALA A 182 8.95 -9.60 11.53
N GLY A 183 9.02 -10.28 12.68
CA GLY A 183 9.43 -9.68 13.95
C GLY A 183 8.30 -9.07 14.78
N GLU A 184 7.12 -8.83 14.20
CA GLU A 184 5.95 -8.26 14.87
C GLU A 184 4.78 -9.26 14.98
N GLY A 185 4.91 -10.47 14.43
CA GLY A 185 3.85 -11.46 14.37
C GLY A 185 2.69 -11.09 13.44
N LEU A 186 1.53 -11.72 13.67
CA LEU A 186 0.30 -11.41 12.93
C LEU A 186 -0.36 -10.16 13.50
N GLN A 187 -0.61 -9.17 12.65
CA GLN A 187 -1.21 -7.90 13.03
C GLN A 187 -2.58 -7.74 12.39
N LEU A 188 -3.57 -7.30 13.18
CA LEU A 188 -4.86 -6.90 12.63
C LEU A 188 -4.64 -5.66 11.74
N GLN A 189 -5.15 -5.69 10.51
CA GLN A 189 -4.93 -4.62 9.53
C GLN A 189 -6.21 -3.81 9.26
N PRO A 190 -6.42 -2.66 9.94
CA PRO A 190 -7.56 -1.79 9.66
C PRO A 190 -7.74 -1.44 8.18
N LEU A 191 -6.68 -1.00 7.48
CA LEU A 191 -6.76 -0.61 6.07
C LEU A 191 -7.22 -1.78 5.18
N THR A 192 -6.56 -2.93 5.29
CA THR A 192 -6.88 -4.13 4.51
C THR A 192 -8.32 -4.59 4.73
N ASN A 193 -8.80 -4.60 5.99
CA ASN A 193 -10.16 -5.02 6.29
C ASN A 193 -11.22 -4.04 5.76
N PHE A 194 -10.97 -2.72 5.81
CA PHE A 194 -11.89 -1.76 5.22
C PHE A 194 -11.85 -1.75 3.69
N LYS A 195 -10.69 -2.01 3.08
CA LYS A 195 -10.61 -2.25 1.64
C LYS A 195 -11.41 -3.48 1.24
N LYS A 196 -11.29 -4.59 1.97
CA LYS A 196 -12.14 -5.77 1.80
C LYS A 196 -13.63 -5.42 1.88
N ALA A 197 -14.06 -4.66 2.89
CA ALA A 197 -15.45 -4.23 3.01
C ALA A 197 -15.93 -3.41 1.78
N ASN A 198 -15.10 -2.50 1.28
CA ASN A 198 -15.42 -1.74 0.06
C ASN A 198 -15.47 -2.62 -1.20
N LEU A 199 -14.62 -3.64 -1.31
CA LEU A 199 -14.67 -4.61 -2.42
C LEU A 199 -15.93 -5.49 -2.35
N MET A 200 -16.33 -5.93 -1.16
CA MET A 200 -17.58 -6.69 -0.95
C MET A 200 -18.81 -5.84 -1.34
N HIS A 201 -18.82 -4.56 -0.95
CA HIS A 201 -19.84 -3.62 -1.37
C HIS A 201 -19.87 -3.46 -2.91
N ASP A 202 -18.70 -3.22 -3.51
CA ASP A 202 -18.59 -2.99 -4.95
C ASP A 202 -19.05 -4.21 -5.76
N ALA A 203 -18.78 -5.44 -5.29
CA ALA A 203 -19.26 -6.66 -5.93
C ALA A 203 -20.79 -6.73 -5.98
N CYS A 204 -21.47 -6.25 -4.94
CA CYS A 204 -22.93 -6.15 -4.91
C CYS A 204 -23.47 -5.07 -5.85
N VAL A 205 -22.90 -3.86 -5.81
CA VAL A 205 -23.42 -2.71 -6.55
C VAL A 205 -23.07 -2.78 -8.05
N LYS A 206 -21.84 -3.17 -8.37
CA LYS A 206 -21.35 -3.24 -9.76
C LYS A 206 -21.63 -4.59 -10.42
N LYS A 207 -22.14 -5.58 -9.68
CA LYS A 207 -22.39 -6.96 -10.15
C LYS A 207 -21.15 -7.62 -10.76
N THR A 208 -19.97 -7.34 -10.19
CA THR A 208 -18.67 -7.83 -10.65
C THR A 208 -18.25 -9.16 -10.02
N GLY A 209 -19.11 -9.75 -9.18
CA GLY A 209 -18.86 -11.00 -8.47
C GLY A 209 -20.05 -11.41 -7.62
N GLU A 210 -19.89 -12.45 -6.79
CA GLU A 210 -20.92 -12.88 -5.86
C GLU A 210 -21.13 -11.81 -4.78
N CYS A 211 -22.38 -11.39 -4.57
CA CYS A 211 -22.71 -10.41 -3.56
C CYS A 211 -22.87 -11.07 -2.19
N ASP A 212 -21.94 -10.83 -1.25
CA ASP A 212 -21.98 -11.36 0.11
C ASP A 212 -22.35 -10.30 1.16
N LEU A 213 -23.65 -9.98 1.24
CA LEU A 213 -24.17 -9.01 2.23
C LEU A 213 -23.99 -9.49 3.68
N ALA A 214 -24.06 -10.80 3.91
CA ALA A 214 -23.93 -11.38 5.25
C ALA A 214 -22.48 -11.27 5.75
N GLY A 215 -21.51 -11.56 4.88
CA GLY A 215 -20.09 -11.37 5.15
C GLY A 215 -19.72 -9.90 5.33
N LEU A 216 -20.24 -8.99 4.50
CA LEU A 216 -20.01 -7.55 4.67
C LEU A 216 -20.49 -7.07 6.04
N ARG A 217 -21.73 -7.44 6.41
CA ARG A 217 -22.30 -7.12 7.74
C ARG A 217 -21.45 -7.71 8.85
N ARG A 218 -21.00 -8.96 8.72
CA ARG A 218 -20.13 -9.62 9.72
C ARG A 218 -18.79 -8.89 9.87
N LEU A 219 -18.11 -8.60 8.77
CA LEU A 219 -16.82 -7.91 8.75
C LEU A 219 -16.91 -6.56 9.46
N LEU A 220 -17.92 -5.75 9.14
CA LEU A 220 -18.09 -4.43 9.77
C LEU A 220 -18.44 -4.52 11.26
N ARG A 221 -19.23 -5.52 11.70
CA ARG A 221 -19.46 -5.78 13.13
C ARG A 221 -18.17 -6.17 13.85
N GLU A 222 -17.37 -7.04 13.25
CA GLU A 222 -16.08 -7.44 13.80
C GLU A 222 -15.13 -6.24 13.88
N MET A 223 -15.10 -5.40 12.85
CA MET A 223 -14.34 -4.14 12.85
C MET A 223 -14.80 -3.20 13.96
N ILE A 224 -16.09 -2.98 14.17
CA ILE A 224 -16.61 -2.21 15.33
C ILE A 224 -16.10 -2.80 16.65
N GLY A 225 -16.13 -4.13 16.79
CA GLY A 225 -15.63 -4.84 17.97
C GLY A 225 -14.14 -4.65 18.25
N THR A 226 -13.36 -4.22 17.26
CA THR A 226 -11.93 -3.90 17.39
C THR A 226 -11.64 -2.39 17.47
N SER A 227 -12.66 -1.54 17.35
CA SER A 227 -12.49 -0.10 17.50
C SER A 227 -12.19 0.28 18.95
N THR A 228 -11.51 1.42 19.13
CA THR A 228 -11.23 2.01 20.44
C THR A 228 -11.66 3.47 20.47
N GLN A 229 -11.66 4.06 21.66
CA GLN A 229 -11.75 5.50 21.86
C GLN A 229 -10.33 6.09 21.92
N ARG A 230 -10.05 7.11 21.10
CA ARG A 230 -8.79 7.87 21.10
C ARG A 230 -9.12 9.35 21.19
N GLY A 231 -8.77 9.96 22.33
CA GLY A 231 -9.29 11.29 22.65
C GLY A 231 -10.82 11.30 22.64
N ARG A 232 -11.41 12.17 21.82
CA ARG A 232 -12.87 12.35 21.72
C ARG A 232 -13.54 11.60 20.56
N PHE A 233 -12.81 10.75 19.83
CA PHE A 233 -13.34 10.04 18.66
C PHE A 233 -13.08 8.54 18.70
N ARG A 234 -13.91 7.80 17.96
CA ARG A 234 -13.73 6.36 17.72
C ARG A 234 -12.69 6.15 16.64
N THR A 235 -11.85 5.13 16.76
CA THR A 235 -10.82 4.86 15.76
C THR A 235 -10.41 3.39 15.70
N TRP A 236 -9.65 3.05 14.67
CA TRP A 236 -8.93 1.79 14.53
C TRP A 236 -7.43 2.05 14.56
N GLU A 237 -6.78 1.53 15.61
CA GLU A 237 -5.34 1.68 15.83
C GLU A 237 -4.56 0.48 15.29
N TYR A 238 -3.29 0.74 14.99
CA TYR A 238 -2.25 -0.25 14.75
C TYR A 238 -1.46 -0.45 16.04
N TYR A 239 -1.20 -1.71 16.39
CA TYR A 239 -0.63 -2.12 17.67
C TYR A 239 0.76 -2.76 17.53
N PHE A 240 1.55 -2.31 16.55
CA PHE A 240 2.93 -2.76 16.32
C PHE A 240 3.84 -1.61 15.88
N GLU A 241 5.15 -1.82 15.96
CA GLU A 241 6.14 -0.85 15.49
C GLU A 241 6.18 -0.78 13.96
N PHE A 242 6.23 0.43 13.39
CA PHE A 242 6.32 0.58 11.93
C PHE A 242 7.12 1.82 11.54
N GLY A 243 8.24 1.65 10.82
CA GLY A 243 9.09 2.75 10.36
C GLY A 243 9.48 3.76 11.45
N GLY A 244 9.77 3.27 12.66
CA GLY A 244 10.12 4.09 13.83
C GLY A 244 8.92 4.64 14.63
N GLY A 245 7.69 4.40 14.18
CA GLY A 245 6.47 4.70 14.94
C GLY A 245 6.22 3.66 16.02
N GLN A 246 6.00 4.12 17.25
CA GLN A 246 5.67 3.27 18.40
C GLN A 246 4.14 3.08 18.50
N PRO A 247 3.63 1.86 18.75
CA PRO A 247 2.21 1.65 18.92
C PRO A 247 1.69 2.25 20.24
N PRO A 248 0.41 2.66 20.31
CA PRO A 248 -0.59 2.61 19.25
C PRO A 248 -0.64 3.89 18.40
N TRP A 249 -0.75 3.71 17.09
CA TRP A 249 -0.87 4.80 16.10
C TRP A 249 -2.07 4.57 15.17
N ILE A 250 -2.50 5.61 14.44
CA ILE A 250 -3.61 5.53 13.48
C ILE A 250 -3.16 5.97 12.08
N SER A 251 -3.93 5.57 11.06
CA SER A 251 -3.72 5.97 9.66
C SER A 251 -4.91 6.71 9.10
N GLY A 252 -4.68 7.87 8.48
CA GLY A 252 -5.73 8.68 7.84
C GLY A 252 -6.40 7.93 6.68
N MET A 253 -5.61 7.24 5.85
CA MET A 253 -6.15 6.39 4.78
C MET A 253 -7.01 5.26 5.32
N ALA A 254 -6.58 4.59 6.39
CA ALA A 254 -7.37 3.53 7.02
C ALA A 254 -8.68 4.07 7.61
N GLN A 255 -8.63 5.22 8.30
CA GLN A 255 -9.85 5.84 8.84
C GLN A 255 -10.81 6.26 7.73
N ALA A 256 -10.32 6.85 6.65
CA ALA A 256 -11.16 7.35 5.56
C ALA A 256 -11.77 6.19 4.76
N THR A 257 -10.99 5.14 4.51
CA THR A 257 -11.46 3.90 3.87
C THR A 257 -12.54 3.24 4.73
N GLY A 258 -12.40 3.30 6.06
CA GLY A 258 -13.42 2.80 6.99
C GLY A 258 -14.69 3.64 7.01
N VAL A 259 -14.56 4.96 7.10
CA VAL A 259 -15.71 5.90 7.01
C VAL A 259 -16.48 5.69 5.71
N GLN A 260 -15.78 5.56 4.58
CA GLN A 260 -16.38 5.21 3.28
C GLN A 260 -17.11 3.86 3.33
N ALA A 261 -16.49 2.81 3.86
CA ALA A 261 -17.08 1.47 3.95
C ALA A 261 -18.37 1.46 4.79
N PHE A 262 -18.38 2.17 5.93
CA PHE A 262 -19.58 2.30 6.76
C PHE A 262 -20.69 3.12 6.10
N GLY A 263 -20.34 4.20 5.37
CA GLY A 263 -21.32 4.96 4.58
C GLY A 263 -21.98 4.10 3.51
N ARG A 264 -21.17 3.43 2.70
CA ARG A 264 -21.61 2.48 1.67
C ARG A 264 -22.49 1.36 2.23
N ALA A 265 -22.06 0.74 3.34
CA ALA A 265 -22.86 -0.29 3.99
C ALA A 265 -24.19 0.25 4.56
N SER A 266 -24.24 1.50 5.00
CA SER A 266 -25.49 2.10 5.49
C SER A 266 -26.57 2.19 4.42
N GLU A 267 -26.17 2.51 3.20
CA GLU A 267 -27.05 2.58 2.04
C GLU A 267 -27.40 1.17 1.56
N LEU A 268 -26.38 0.33 1.29
CA LEU A 268 -26.55 -1.01 0.73
C LEU A 268 -27.34 -1.96 1.65
N LEU A 269 -27.16 -1.87 2.97
CA LEU A 269 -27.85 -2.74 3.94
C LEU A 269 -29.14 -2.13 4.48
N HIS A 270 -29.48 -0.89 4.09
CA HIS A 270 -30.60 -0.13 4.66
C HIS A 270 -30.60 -0.06 6.20
N GLU A 271 -29.40 0.00 6.78
CA GLU A 271 -29.18 -0.01 8.23
C GLU A 271 -28.50 1.32 8.64
N PRO A 272 -29.27 2.34 9.06
CA PRO A 272 -28.73 3.68 9.28
C PRO A 272 -27.71 3.77 10.42
N GLY A 273 -27.67 2.76 11.31
CA GLY A 273 -26.72 2.69 12.42
C GLY A 273 -25.25 2.67 11.99
N TRP A 274 -24.94 2.19 10.78
CA TRP A 274 -23.57 2.23 10.25
C TRP A 274 -23.03 3.66 10.10
N ARG A 275 -23.91 4.63 9.78
CA ARG A 275 -23.54 6.06 9.67
C ARG A 275 -23.07 6.65 10.99
N GLN A 276 -23.69 6.25 12.10
CA GLN A 276 -23.29 6.72 13.44
C GLN A 276 -21.83 6.37 13.73
N TYR A 277 -21.42 5.13 13.44
CA TYR A 277 -20.05 4.68 13.67
C TYR A 277 -19.03 5.44 12.81
N ALA A 278 -19.36 5.72 11.55
CA ALA A 278 -18.52 6.52 10.68
C ALA A 278 -18.39 7.97 11.19
N ARG A 279 -19.51 8.58 11.62
CA ARG A 279 -19.52 9.94 12.19
C ARG A 279 -18.62 10.04 13.42
N GLU A 280 -18.68 9.07 14.32
CA GLU A 280 -17.81 9.02 15.52
C GLU A 280 -16.31 8.93 15.17
N ALA A 281 -15.97 8.43 13.97
CA ALA A 281 -14.59 8.32 13.51
C ALA A 281 -14.05 9.56 12.81
N LEU A 282 -14.91 10.50 12.42
CA LEU A 282 -14.50 11.74 11.73
C LEU A 282 -13.58 12.63 12.58
N GLY A 283 -13.61 12.50 13.92
CA GLY A 283 -12.75 13.28 14.80
C GLY A 283 -11.25 13.02 14.60
N ALA A 284 -10.86 11.91 13.96
CA ALA A 284 -9.48 11.68 13.55
C ALA A 284 -8.97 12.78 12.59
N PHE A 285 -9.84 13.28 11.71
CA PHE A 285 -9.55 14.31 10.70
C PHE A 285 -9.73 15.74 11.22
N GLN A 286 -10.19 15.90 12.45
CA GLN A 286 -10.28 17.19 13.15
C GLN A 286 -9.13 17.41 14.13
N THR A 287 -8.42 16.33 14.48
CA THR A 287 -7.44 16.32 15.58
C THR A 287 -6.02 16.27 15.02
N PRO A 288 -5.07 17.07 15.55
CA PRO A 288 -3.68 17.02 15.12
C PRO A 288 -2.96 15.73 15.55
N PRO A 289 -1.87 15.33 14.85
CA PRO A 289 -0.99 14.25 15.30
C PRO A 289 -0.33 14.58 16.65
N PRO A 290 0.00 13.57 17.48
CA PRO A 290 -0.11 12.15 17.21
C PRO A 290 -1.49 11.54 17.52
N ILE A 291 -2.44 12.34 18.04
CA ILE A 291 -3.76 11.85 18.43
C ILE A 291 -4.61 11.59 17.19
N GLY A 292 -4.79 12.59 16.32
CA GLY A 292 -5.45 12.47 15.02
C GLY A 292 -4.46 12.47 13.84
N VAL A 293 -4.95 12.86 12.67
CA VAL A 293 -4.19 12.84 11.40
C VAL A 293 -4.16 14.17 10.66
N ALA A 294 -4.80 15.22 11.19
CA ALA A 294 -4.89 16.51 10.53
C ALA A 294 -3.63 17.37 10.74
N THR A 295 -3.04 17.90 9.67
CA THR A 295 -1.89 18.80 9.75
C THR A 295 -1.91 19.82 8.63
N THR A 296 -0.92 20.70 8.58
CA THR A 296 -0.71 21.62 7.46
C THR A 296 0.18 20.95 6.42
N GLY A 297 -0.32 20.83 5.19
CA GLY A 297 0.41 20.23 4.08
C GLY A 297 1.40 21.21 3.41
N PRO A 298 2.20 20.71 2.46
CA PRO A 298 3.22 21.50 1.76
C PRO A 298 2.67 22.65 0.91
N ALA A 299 1.38 22.64 0.50
CA ALA A 299 0.74 23.76 -0.19
C ALA A 299 0.02 24.74 0.79
N GLY A 300 0.13 24.51 2.10
CA GLY A 300 -0.32 25.43 3.17
C GLY A 300 -1.74 25.22 3.69
N GLY A 301 -2.50 24.29 3.10
CA GLY A 301 -3.84 23.87 3.52
C GLY A 301 -3.84 22.62 4.42
N VAL A 302 -5.01 22.01 4.60
CA VAL A 302 -5.20 20.86 5.48
C VAL A 302 -4.81 19.56 4.79
N HIS A 303 -3.85 18.83 5.37
CA HIS A 303 -3.42 17.50 4.95
C HIS A 303 -3.84 16.42 5.95
N TYR A 304 -4.13 15.22 5.46
CA TYR A 304 -4.42 14.04 6.29
C TYR A 304 -3.34 12.98 6.16
N LEU A 305 -2.61 12.77 7.25
CA LEU A 305 -1.42 11.92 7.30
C LEU A 305 -1.77 10.43 7.18
N GLN A 306 -0.91 9.70 6.46
CA GLN A 306 -0.94 8.24 6.46
C GLN A 306 -0.62 7.64 7.82
N TYR A 307 0.29 8.26 8.58
CA TYR A 307 0.69 7.78 9.90
C TYR A 307 0.65 8.94 10.89
N SER A 308 -0.13 8.80 11.96
CA SER A 308 -0.25 9.85 12.98
C SER A 308 1.08 10.15 13.71
N PHE A 309 2.03 9.21 13.70
CA PHE A 309 3.35 9.40 14.31
C PHE A 309 4.36 10.14 13.42
N ALA A 310 4.06 10.36 12.13
CA ALA A 310 4.98 10.94 11.16
C ALA A 310 4.45 12.29 10.62
N PRO A 311 4.42 13.37 11.45
CA PRO A 311 3.70 14.61 11.15
C PRO A 311 4.24 15.44 9.98
N ARG A 312 5.37 15.04 9.38
CA ARG A 312 6.00 15.74 8.24
C ARG A 312 6.21 14.83 7.04
N LEU A 313 5.53 13.68 7.01
CA LEU A 313 5.59 12.75 5.89
C LEU A 313 4.27 12.81 5.11
N PHE A 314 4.28 13.57 4.02
CA PHE A 314 3.11 13.83 3.19
C PHE A 314 3.07 12.84 2.01
N ILE A 315 2.36 11.72 2.19
CA ILE A 315 2.24 10.65 1.19
C ILE A 315 1.03 10.93 0.30
N PHE A 316 1.26 11.08 -1.01
CA PHE A 316 0.22 11.50 -1.95
C PHE A 316 -0.90 10.46 -2.05
N ASN A 317 -0.57 9.17 -2.20
CA ASN A 317 -1.55 8.09 -2.31
C ASN A 317 -2.53 8.09 -1.11
N ALA A 318 -1.99 8.13 0.10
CA ALA A 318 -2.78 8.10 1.33
C ALA A 318 -3.64 9.35 1.51
N PHE A 319 -3.10 10.52 1.19
CA PHE A 319 -3.84 11.77 1.31
C PHE A 319 -5.01 11.84 0.33
N LEU A 320 -4.78 11.53 -0.95
CA LEU A 320 -5.84 11.53 -1.97
C LEU A 320 -6.92 10.50 -1.66
N GLN A 321 -6.57 9.29 -1.18
CA GLN A 321 -7.55 8.31 -0.71
C GLN A 321 -8.35 8.82 0.49
N SER A 322 -7.73 9.61 1.37
CA SER A 322 -8.42 10.22 2.51
C SER A 322 -9.47 11.24 2.07
N VAL A 323 -9.11 12.09 1.11
CA VAL A 323 -10.03 13.06 0.48
C VAL A 323 -11.19 12.33 -0.22
N ILE A 324 -10.91 11.28 -0.98
CA ILE A 324 -11.94 10.44 -1.65
C ILE A 324 -12.90 9.83 -0.62
N GLY A 325 -12.38 9.24 0.47
CA GLY A 325 -13.21 8.57 1.47
C GLY A 325 -14.14 9.53 2.20
N LEU A 326 -13.66 10.73 2.52
CA LEU A 326 -14.48 11.80 3.13
C LEU A 326 -15.53 12.34 2.18
N TYR A 327 -15.17 12.56 0.91
CA TYR A 327 -16.10 12.97 -0.14
C TYR A 327 -17.22 11.94 -0.30
N ASP A 328 -16.87 10.69 -0.58
CA ASP A 328 -17.84 9.60 -0.79
C ASP A 328 -18.80 9.47 0.38
N TYR A 329 -18.28 9.46 1.62
CA TYR A 329 -19.14 9.38 2.79
C TYR A 329 -20.09 10.58 2.89
N SER A 330 -19.59 11.79 2.65
CA SER A 330 -20.43 13.00 2.68
C SER A 330 -21.55 12.98 1.64
N GLU A 331 -21.29 12.44 0.44
CA GLU A 331 -22.28 12.35 -0.63
C GLU A 331 -23.31 11.24 -0.36
N ILE A 332 -22.86 10.08 0.13
CA ILE A 332 -23.75 8.95 0.46
C ILE A 332 -24.68 9.30 1.63
N THR A 333 -24.17 9.99 2.66
CA THR A 333 -24.93 10.17 3.91
C THR A 333 -25.48 11.57 4.13
N GLY A 334 -25.06 12.56 3.32
CA GLY A 334 -25.37 13.97 3.55
C GLY A 334 -24.70 14.55 4.82
N ASP A 335 -23.62 13.94 5.31
CA ASP A 335 -23.00 14.36 6.57
C ASP A 335 -22.22 15.68 6.41
N GLY A 336 -22.70 16.74 7.07
CA GLY A 336 -22.11 18.08 6.98
C GLY A 336 -20.69 18.17 7.56
N THR A 337 -20.34 17.32 8.53
CA THR A 337 -18.98 17.32 9.12
C THR A 337 -17.99 16.71 8.14
N ALA A 338 -18.34 15.58 7.52
CA ALA A 338 -17.52 14.98 6.47
C ALA A 338 -17.36 15.90 5.26
N ARG A 339 -18.45 16.58 4.84
CA ARG A 339 -18.42 17.57 3.76
C ARG A 339 -17.45 18.71 4.08
N ALA A 340 -17.49 19.25 5.30
CA ALA A 340 -16.58 20.31 5.74
C ALA A 340 -15.12 19.86 5.81
N LEU A 341 -14.86 18.63 6.24
CA LEU A 341 -13.51 18.04 6.27
C LEU A 341 -12.94 17.88 4.86
N TYR A 342 -13.71 17.27 3.96
CA TYR A 342 -13.38 17.17 2.55
C TYR A 342 -13.11 18.56 1.93
N ALA A 343 -14.03 19.52 2.12
CA ALA A 343 -13.93 20.84 1.50
C ALA A 343 -12.70 21.64 1.95
N ARG A 344 -12.22 21.42 3.18
CA ARG A 344 -10.98 22.05 3.67
C ARG A 344 -9.70 21.38 3.15
N ALA A 345 -9.75 20.09 2.83
CA ALA A 345 -8.60 19.33 2.38
C ALA A 345 -8.43 19.28 0.86
N GLU A 346 -9.52 19.40 0.09
CA GLU A 346 -9.47 19.37 -1.38
C GLU A 346 -8.54 20.43 -2.00
N PRO A 347 -8.51 21.69 -1.51
CA PRO A 347 -7.57 22.68 -2.04
C PRO A 347 -6.10 22.29 -1.86
N GLU A 348 -5.75 21.69 -0.71
CA GLU A 348 -4.41 21.16 -0.47
C GLU A 348 -4.12 19.99 -1.42
N ALA A 349 -5.08 19.08 -1.61
CA ALA A 349 -4.94 17.99 -2.56
C ALA A 349 -4.67 18.50 -3.99
N ARG A 350 -5.36 19.55 -4.45
CA ARG A 350 -5.07 20.17 -5.75
C ARG A 350 -3.67 20.78 -5.81
N GLY A 351 -3.23 21.43 -4.73
CA GLY A 351 -1.88 22.00 -4.62
C GLY A 351 -0.77 20.95 -4.60
N GLU A 352 -1.04 19.77 -4.04
CA GLU A 352 -0.09 18.67 -3.93
C GLU A 352 0.08 17.84 -5.21
N VAL A 353 -0.94 17.76 -6.07
CA VAL A 353 -0.87 16.94 -7.30
C VAL A 353 0.34 17.31 -8.18
N PRO A 354 0.59 18.60 -8.52
CA PRO A 354 1.77 18.97 -9.29
C PRO A 354 3.10 18.63 -8.58
N LEU A 355 3.13 18.65 -7.24
CA LEU A 355 4.33 18.34 -6.45
C LEU A 355 4.71 16.85 -6.51
N SER A 356 3.77 16.00 -6.93
CA SER A 356 4.02 14.59 -7.16
C SER A 356 4.65 14.29 -8.52
N ASP A 357 4.56 15.19 -9.50
CA ASP A 357 5.03 14.96 -10.88
C ASP A 357 6.54 15.26 -11.05
N THR A 358 7.31 14.32 -11.59
CA THR A 358 8.74 14.52 -11.91
C THR A 358 8.97 14.95 -13.37
N GLY A 359 7.90 15.05 -14.17
CA GLY A 359 7.94 15.29 -15.61
C GLY A 359 8.05 14.03 -16.47
N ASP A 360 8.34 12.88 -15.85
CA ASP A 360 8.40 11.56 -16.49
C ASP A 360 7.87 10.41 -15.61
N TRP A 361 7.48 10.72 -14.36
CA TRP A 361 7.03 9.77 -13.36
C TRP A 361 6.32 10.49 -12.20
N SER A 362 5.97 9.76 -11.13
CA SER A 362 5.49 10.34 -9.89
C SER A 362 6.38 10.04 -8.68
N ARG A 363 6.38 10.94 -7.70
CA ARG A 363 6.94 10.75 -6.35
C ARG A 363 5.92 10.06 -5.46
N TYR A 364 6.40 9.31 -4.47
CA TYR A 364 5.55 8.66 -3.48
C TYR A 364 5.05 9.64 -2.40
N SER A 365 5.91 10.59 -2.03
CA SER A 365 5.63 11.60 -1.01
C SER A 365 6.28 12.93 -1.39
N PHE A 366 5.81 14.02 -0.79
CA PHE A 366 6.42 15.34 -0.95
C PHE A 366 7.91 15.31 -0.62
N ALA A 367 8.74 15.86 -1.51
CA ALA A 367 10.21 15.81 -1.45
C ALA A 367 10.81 14.40 -1.24
N GLY A 368 10.05 13.34 -1.49
CA GLY A 368 10.46 11.95 -1.33
C GLY A 368 10.99 11.32 -2.60
N ALA A 369 11.26 10.03 -2.52
CA ALA A 369 11.69 9.23 -3.67
C ALA A 369 10.57 9.03 -4.71
N ASP A 370 10.98 8.69 -5.93
CA ASP A 370 10.10 8.19 -6.98
C ASP A 370 9.26 7.00 -6.46
N SER A 371 8.01 6.95 -6.88
CA SER A 371 7.10 5.84 -6.66
C SER A 371 7.63 4.57 -7.34
N THR A 372 7.34 3.39 -6.78
CA THR A 372 7.42 2.16 -7.57
C THR A 372 6.35 2.18 -8.66
N ALA A 373 6.39 1.23 -9.60
CA ALA A 373 5.33 1.05 -10.61
C ALA A 373 3.95 0.96 -9.97
N GLU A 374 3.81 0.14 -8.92
CA GLU A 374 2.53 -0.12 -8.25
C GLU A 374 1.99 1.15 -7.57
N TYR A 375 2.85 1.94 -6.90
CA TYR A 375 2.41 3.19 -6.27
C TYR A 375 2.13 4.30 -7.28
N HIS A 376 2.83 4.32 -8.42
CA HIS A 376 2.55 5.23 -9.52
C HIS A 376 1.18 4.95 -10.13
N GLU A 377 0.89 3.67 -10.41
CA GLU A 377 -0.41 3.21 -10.91
C GLU A 377 -1.53 3.51 -9.91
N LEU A 378 -1.30 3.26 -8.62
CA LEU A 378 -2.27 3.59 -7.58
C LEU A 378 -2.56 5.09 -7.48
N LEU A 379 -1.52 5.94 -7.58
CA LEU A 379 -1.70 7.38 -7.54
C LEU A 379 -2.53 7.84 -8.74
N ARG A 380 -2.23 7.32 -9.94
CA ARG A 380 -3.01 7.52 -11.16
C ARG A 380 -4.48 7.12 -10.97
N GLU A 381 -4.77 6.00 -10.30
CA GLU A 381 -6.14 5.56 -10.02
C GLU A 381 -6.89 6.51 -9.07
N PHE A 382 -6.23 7.02 -8.03
CA PHE A 382 -6.83 8.04 -7.18
C PHE A 382 -7.09 9.35 -7.93
N LEU A 383 -6.18 9.78 -8.81
CA LEU A 383 -6.38 10.94 -9.68
C LEU A 383 -7.56 10.74 -10.64
N ALA A 384 -7.66 9.57 -11.27
CA ALA A 384 -8.80 9.23 -12.14
C ALA A 384 -10.12 9.21 -11.36
N SER A 385 -10.10 8.66 -10.14
CA SER A 385 -11.23 8.61 -9.21
C SER A 385 -11.69 10.01 -8.77
N LEU A 386 -10.76 10.93 -8.52
CA LEU A 386 -11.06 12.34 -8.22
C LEU A 386 -11.54 13.09 -9.46
N CYS A 387 -10.97 12.83 -10.63
CA CYS A 387 -11.45 13.37 -11.90
C CYS A 387 -12.91 12.99 -12.17
N SER A 388 -13.29 11.72 -11.97
CA SER A 388 -14.66 11.26 -12.22
C SER A 388 -15.67 11.91 -11.27
N ARG A 389 -15.27 12.20 -10.03
CA ARG A 389 -16.11 12.83 -9.00
C ARG A 389 -16.22 14.34 -9.17
N LEU A 390 -15.09 15.01 -9.34
CA LEU A 390 -14.97 16.45 -9.18
C LEU A 390 -14.83 17.20 -10.51
N ARG A 391 -14.53 16.48 -11.61
CA ARG A 391 -14.36 17.03 -12.96
C ARG A 391 -13.41 18.24 -13.00
N ARG A 392 -12.32 18.19 -12.21
CA ARG A 392 -11.29 19.24 -12.16
C ARG A 392 -10.11 18.86 -13.05
N ASP A 393 -9.66 19.82 -13.86
CA ASP A 393 -8.57 19.63 -14.82
C ASP A 393 -7.29 19.11 -14.17
N VAL A 394 -6.91 19.64 -13.00
CA VAL A 394 -5.71 19.18 -12.27
C VAL A 394 -5.68 17.67 -12.02
N TYR A 395 -6.82 17.06 -11.68
CA TYR A 395 -6.90 15.61 -11.46
C TYR A 395 -7.00 14.86 -12.80
N CYS A 396 -7.81 15.36 -13.73
CA CYS A 396 -8.03 14.72 -15.01
C CYS A 396 -6.76 14.69 -15.89
N ASP A 397 -6.05 15.80 -15.94
CA ASP A 397 -4.82 15.94 -16.72
C ASP A 397 -3.68 15.16 -16.09
N ALA A 398 -3.53 15.18 -14.76
CA ALA A 398 -2.55 14.36 -14.08
C ALA A 398 -2.81 12.86 -14.30
N ALA A 399 -4.06 12.41 -14.20
CA ALA A 399 -4.42 11.02 -14.47
C ALA A 399 -4.05 10.59 -15.91
N LYS A 400 -4.38 11.42 -16.92
CA LYS A 400 -4.01 11.16 -18.32
C LYS A 400 -2.49 11.17 -18.51
N ARG A 401 -1.80 12.14 -17.94
CA ARG A 401 -0.33 12.27 -18.04
C ARG A 401 0.38 11.05 -17.43
N TYR A 402 -0.10 10.55 -16.30
CA TYR A 402 0.52 9.39 -15.64
C TYR A 402 0.26 8.09 -16.40
N VAL A 403 -0.85 7.96 -17.13
CA VAL A 403 -1.01 6.87 -18.10
C VAL A 403 0.15 6.91 -19.12
N ARG A 404 0.38 8.07 -19.74
CA ARG A 404 1.44 8.24 -20.76
C ARG A 404 2.83 7.88 -20.24
N TYR A 405 3.12 8.17 -18.97
CA TYR A 405 4.39 7.79 -18.35
C TYR A 405 4.63 6.29 -18.38
N THR A 406 3.57 5.47 -18.22
CA THR A 406 3.65 4.00 -18.22
C THR A 406 3.43 3.32 -19.57
N THR A 407 2.92 4.04 -20.58
CA THR A 407 2.53 3.44 -21.87
C THR A 407 3.38 3.89 -23.04
N GLU A 408 3.94 5.10 -23.00
CA GLU A 408 4.74 5.64 -24.10
C GLU A 408 6.23 5.35 -23.90
N PRO A 409 6.97 5.01 -24.96
CA PRO A 409 8.42 4.91 -24.87
C PRO A 409 9.08 6.27 -24.61
N ALA A 410 10.36 6.27 -24.26
CA ALA A 410 11.10 7.52 -24.08
C ALA A 410 11.32 8.20 -25.44
N GLU A 411 11.15 9.51 -25.51
CA GLU A 411 11.58 10.30 -26.65
C GLU A 411 13.09 10.47 -26.56
N LEU A 412 13.78 10.28 -27.68
CA LEU A 412 15.23 10.24 -27.79
C LEU A 412 15.64 11.03 -29.02
N GLU A 413 16.54 11.99 -28.84
CA GLU A 413 17.02 12.85 -29.92
C GLU A 413 18.54 12.93 -29.86
N PHE A 414 19.22 12.75 -30.99
CA PHE A 414 20.66 12.94 -31.08
C PHE A 414 20.98 14.43 -31.21
N LEU A 415 21.79 14.97 -30.29
CA LEU A 415 22.16 16.40 -30.23
C LEU A 415 23.58 16.66 -30.76
N GLY A 416 24.12 15.71 -31.52
CA GLY A 416 25.46 15.79 -32.07
C GLY A 416 26.58 15.32 -31.13
N PRO A 417 27.84 15.70 -31.42
CA PRO A 417 28.21 16.69 -32.41
C PRO A 417 28.12 16.15 -33.84
N ASP A 418 27.93 17.05 -34.80
CA ASP A 418 27.98 16.71 -36.23
C ASP A 418 29.41 16.40 -36.69
N THR A 419 30.40 16.95 -35.98
CA THR A 419 31.83 16.77 -36.28
C THR A 419 32.63 16.34 -35.06
N ALA A 420 33.65 15.51 -35.26
CA ALA A 420 34.67 15.17 -34.27
C ALA A 420 36.07 15.27 -34.88
N THR A 421 37.12 15.20 -34.06
CA THR A 421 38.51 15.17 -34.56
C THR A 421 39.15 13.83 -34.24
N LYS A 422 39.81 13.23 -35.23
CA LYS A 422 40.56 11.98 -35.07
C LYS A 422 41.53 12.11 -33.90
N GLY A 423 41.51 11.11 -33.01
CA GLY A 423 42.41 11.06 -31.86
C GLY A 423 42.05 12.02 -30.71
N LYS A 424 41.00 12.83 -30.81
CA LYS A 424 40.48 13.65 -29.71
C LYS A 424 39.23 13.04 -29.10
N ILE A 425 38.99 13.30 -27.82
CA ILE A 425 37.76 12.88 -27.15
C ILE A 425 36.60 13.73 -27.68
N SER A 426 35.48 13.08 -27.97
CA SER A 426 34.22 13.70 -28.37
C SER A 426 33.07 13.16 -27.51
N GLN A 427 31.98 13.91 -27.40
CA GLN A 427 30.81 13.57 -26.61
C GLN A 427 29.60 13.42 -27.51
N ALA A 428 29.16 12.19 -27.76
CA ALA A 428 27.88 11.96 -28.42
C ALA A 428 26.75 12.31 -27.44
N ARG A 429 26.14 13.49 -27.60
CA ARG A 429 25.09 14.05 -26.75
C ARG A 429 23.72 13.68 -27.28
N PHE A 430 22.75 13.56 -26.38
CA PHE A 430 21.37 13.27 -26.73
C PHE A 430 20.41 13.89 -25.69
N SER A 431 19.17 14.16 -26.10
CA SER A 431 18.06 14.46 -25.20
C SER A 431 17.25 13.19 -24.94
N LEU A 432 16.69 13.07 -23.73
CA LEU A 432 15.91 11.92 -23.31
C LEU A 432 14.72 12.36 -22.45
N SER A 433 13.51 11.90 -22.76
CA SER A 433 12.32 12.34 -22.03
C SER A 433 12.01 11.57 -20.74
N LYS A 434 12.57 10.35 -20.56
CA LYS A 434 12.30 9.50 -19.38
C LYS A 434 13.50 8.66 -18.96
N LEU A 435 13.56 8.25 -17.68
CA LEU A 435 14.56 7.30 -17.18
C LEU A 435 14.66 6.04 -18.06
N SER A 436 15.81 5.87 -18.71
CA SER A 436 16.03 4.79 -19.67
C SER A 436 17.45 4.22 -19.59
N ALA A 437 17.60 2.94 -19.94
CA ALA A 437 18.89 2.41 -20.37
C ALA A 437 19.10 2.82 -21.82
N VAL A 438 20.10 3.65 -22.08
CA VAL A 438 20.46 4.13 -23.42
C VAL A 438 21.67 3.34 -23.89
N GLN A 439 21.60 2.77 -25.08
CA GLN A 439 22.72 2.15 -25.78
C GLN A 439 23.16 3.06 -26.92
N LEU A 440 24.44 3.40 -26.96
CA LEU A 440 25.08 4.03 -28.11
C LEU A 440 25.92 3.00 -28.85
N THR A 441 25.56 2.76 -30.11
CA THR A 441 26.38 2.01 -31.06
C THR A 441 26.87 2.96 -32.15
N ILE A 442 28.19 3.02 -32.35
CA ILE A 442 28.80 3.77 -33.45
C ILE A 442 29.42 2.77 -34.43
N THR A 443 29.12 2.94 -35.72
CA THR A 443 29.67 2.11 -36.80
C THR A 443 30.46 2.94 -37.80
N ARG A 444 31.51 2.35 -38.38
CA ARG A 444 32.28 2.90 -39.50
C ARG A 444 32.45 1.83 -40.56
N ARG A 445 32.07 2.13 -41.81
CA ARG A 445 32.10 1.17 -42.93
C ARG A 445 31.44 -0.18 -42.56
N GLY A 446 30.29 -0.12 -41.88
CA GLY A 446 29.54 -1.30 -41.44
C GLY A 446 30.09 -2.03 -40.21
N LYS A 447 31.26 -1.66 -39.68
CA LYS A 447 31.85 -2.29 -38.48
C LYS A 447 31.56 -1.47 -37.23
N VAL A 448 31.13 -2.13 -36.15
CA VAL A 448 30.96 -1.51 -34.83
C VAL A 448 32.33 -1.11 -34.29
N VAL A 449 32.48 0.17 -33.94
CA VAL A 449 33.73 0.74 -33.39
C VAL A 449 33.55 1.29 -31.97
N PHE A 450 32.30 1.45 -31.53
CA PHE A 450 31.94 1.80 -30.16
C PHE A 450 30.58 1.19 -29.85
N ASP A 451 30.44 0.55 -28.69
CA ASP A 451 29.16 0.06 -28.18
C ASP A 451 29.15 0.14 -26.66
N ARG A 452 28.25 0.95 -26.10
CA ARG A 452 28.09 1.13 -24.65
C ARG A 452 26.65 1.34 -24.29
N VAL A 453 26.27 0.83 -23.11
CA VAL A 453 24.97 1.06 -22.49
C VAL A 453 25.18 1.72 -21.13
N ALA A 454 24.34 2.71 -20.82
CA ALA A 454 24.29 3.35 -19.50
C ALA A 454 22.89 3.86 -19.20
N THR A 455 22.59 4.06 -17.92
CA THR A 455 21.29 4.56 -17.47
C THR A 455 21.31 6.07 -17.36
N PHE A 456 20.33 6.72 -17.97
CA PHE A 456 20.16 8.18 -17.93
C PHE A 456 18.76 8.53 -17.45
N ARG A 457 18.66 9.56 -16.61
CA ARG A 457 17.38 10.20 -16.25
C ARG A 457 16.93 11.11 -17.40
N ARG A 458 15.67 11.57 -17.34
CA ARG A 458 15.16 12.65 -18.18
C ARG A 458 16.12 13.84 -18.21
N GLY A 459 16.35 14.39 -19.40
CA GLY A 459 17.24 15.52 -19.66
C GLY A 459 18.29 15.20 -20.71
N THR A 460 19.43 15.89 -20.66
CA THR A 460 20.54 15.68 -21.59
C THR A 460 21.51 14.63 -21.04
N GLY A 461 21.86 13.65 -21.88
CA GLY A 461 22.89 12.66 -21.62
C GLY A 461 24.03 12.73 -22.63
N SER A 462 25.14 12.04 -22.35
CA SER A 462 26.20 11.88 -23.34
C SER A 462 27.02 10.62 -23.13
N PHE A 463 27.63 10.14 -24.21
CA PHE A 463 28.69 9.14 -24.19
C PHE A 463 29.99 9.73 -24.69
N THR A 464 31.06 9.50 -23.92
CA THR A 464 32.41 9.86 -24.33
C THR A 464 32.96 8.81 -25.28
N PHE A 465 33.38 9.22 -26.47
CA PHE A 465 34.04 8.36 -27.45
C PHE A 465 35.25 9.06 -28.09
N LYS A 466 36.15 8.30 -28.69
CA LYS A 466 37.37 8.82 -29.34
C LYS A 466 37.50 8.20 -30.74
N PRO A 467 37.21 8.92 -31.83
CA PRO A 467 37.35 8.39 -33.18
C PRO A 467 38.83 8.10 -33.47
N ARG A 468 39.14 6.88 -33.88
CA ARG A 468 40.51 6.44 -34.20
C ARG A 468 40.89 6.64 -35.67
N ALA A 469 39.92 7.02 -36.51
CA ALA A 469 40.08 7.24 -37.93
C ALA A 469 39.23 8.43 -38.39
N SER A 470 39.60 9.05 -39.50
CA SER A 470 38.78 10.05 -40.17
C SER A 470 37.66 9.42 -41.01
N GLY A 471 36.70 10.26 -41.40
CA GLY A 471 35.52 9.92 -42.19
C GLY A 471 34.25 9.80 -41.35
N THR A 472 33.16 9.40 -42.01
CA THR A 472 31.82 9.34 -41.41
C THR A 472 31.64 8.16 -40.46
N PHE A 473 31.11 8.45 -39.28
CA PHE A 473 30.67 7.49 -38.28
C PHE A 473 29.15 7.55 -38.16
N ARG A 474 28.46 6.41 -38.33
CA ARG A 474 27.02 6.32 -38.11
C ARG A 474 26.74 6.03 -36.65
N VAL A 475 25.92 6.87 -36.04
CA VAL A 475 25.43 6.77 -34.68
C VAL A 475 24.07 6.10 -34.69
N ARG A 476 23.89 5.12 -33.80
CA ARG A 476 22.59 4.56 -33.44
C ARG A 476 22.44 4.62 -31.93
N LEU A 477 21.44 5.34 -31.48
CA LEU A 477 20.98 5.34 -30.11
C LEU A 477 19.76 4.43 -29.99
N ALA A 478 19.66 3.72 -28.87
CA ALA A 478 18.46 2.99 -28.49
C ALA A 478 18.18 3.27 -27.01
N ALA A 479 16.96 3.65 -26.67
CA ALA A 479 16.55 3.88 -25.28
C ALA A 479 15.48 2.86 -24.89
N LYS A 480 15.67 2.16 -23.76
CA LYS A 480 14.67 1.29 -23.13
C LYS A 480 14.23 1.88 -21.79
N GLU A 481 12.93 2.13 -21.63
CA GLU A 481 12.32 2.58 -20.38
C GLU A 481 12.54 1.56 -19.25
N LEU A 482 12.80 2.02 -18.02
CA LEU A 482 13.24 1.14 -16.92
C LEU A 482 12.25 0.95 -15.77
N ARG A 483 11.22 1.79 -15.63
CA ARG A 483 10.32 1.80 -14.47
C ARG A 483 9.14 0.83 -14.60
N THR A 484 8.70 0.52 -15.81
CA THR A 484 7.49 -0.30 -16.04
C THR A 484 7.77 -1.79 -16.24
N GLY A 485 9.03 -2.16 -16.53
CA GLY A 485 9.38 -3.53 -16.95
C GLY A 485 8.86 -3.91 -18.35
N ARG A 486 8.19 -2.99 -19.07
CA ARG A 486 7.68 -3.21 -20.43
C ARG A 486 8.79 -3.06 -21.47
N GLU A 487 8.62 -3.65 -22.64
CA GLU A 487 9.55 -3.49 -23.78
C GLU A 487 9.29 -2.18 -24.55
N LEU A 488 9.28 -1.05 -23.84
CA LEU A 488 9.12 0.27 -24.43
C LEU A 488 10.48 0.79 -24.91
N ARG A 489 10.69 0.78 -26.24
CA ARG A 489 11.96 1.16 -26.86
C ARG A 489 11.78 2.24 -27.92
N THR A 490 12.75 3.13 -27.98
CA THR A 490 12.91 4.12 -29.06
C THR A 490 14.30 4.01 -29.64
N TYR A 491 14.41 4.30 -30.94
CA TYR A 491 15.66 4.30 -31.67
C TYR A 491 15.84 5.63 -32.35
N GLU A 492 17.08 6.11 -32.37
CA GLU A 492 17.46 7.34 -33.05
C GLU A 492 18.77 7.12 -33.78
N THR A 493 18.93 7.76 -34.94
CA THR A 493 20.14 7.65 -35.75
C THR A 493 20.71 9.02 -36.07
N GLY A 494 22.03 9.10 -36.14
CA GLY A 494 22.73 10.32 -36.55
C GLY A 494 24.06 9.97 -37.22
N GLU A 495 24.80 11.01 -37.59
CA GLU A 495 26.13 10.87 -38.17
C GLU A 495 27.10 11.83 -37.49
N ILE A 496 28.36 11.42 -37.41
CA ILE A 496 29.46 12.25 -36.92
C ILE A 496 30.59 12.17 -37.95
N GLU A 497 30.96 13.31 -38.51
CA GLU A 497 32.10 13.40 -39.42
C GLU A 497 33.40 13.60 -38.63
N SER A 498 34.30 12.61 -38.67
CA SER A 498 35.60 12.75 -38.02
C SER A 498 36.61 13.40 -38.97
N LEU A 499 36.99 14.62 -38.63
CA LEU A 499 38.06 15.37 -39.28
C LEU A 499 39.44 14.78 -38.95
N GLY A 500 40.39 15.00 -39.86
CA GLY A 500 41.75 14.43 -39.88
C GLY A 500 42.61 14.75 -38.68
#